data_AF-A0ABD0PV23-F1
#
_entry.id   AF-A0ABD0PV23-F1
#
_cell.length_a   1.000
_cell.length_b   1.000
_cell.length_c   1.000
_cell.angle_alpha   90.00
_cell.angle_beta   90.00
_cell.angle_gamma   90.00
#
_symmetry.space_group_name_H-M   'P 1'
#
loop_
_entity.id
_entity.type
_entity.pdbx_description
1 polymer ?
#
loop_
_entity_poly.entity_id
_entity_poly.type
_entity_poly.pdbx_seq_one_letter_code
_entity_poly.pdbx_strand_id
1 'polypeptide(L)' 'GPFLVALGRSWHPEEFNCHYCHTSLADVSFVEEQNNVYCENCYGEFFAPTCARCNTKIMG' A
#
# COMPACT_ATOMS: atom_id res chain seq x y z
N GLY A 1 -14.10 -18.32 -7.21
CA GLY A 1 -12.72 -17.94 -7.57
C GLY A 1 -11.92 -17.72 -6.31
N PRO A 2 -10.58 -17.65 -6.38
CA PRO A 2 -9.75 -17.25 -5.24
C PRO A 2 -10.10 -15.81 -4.84
N PHE A 3 -10.26 -15.56 -3.53
CA PHE A 3 -10.46 -14.23 -2.95
C PHE A 3 -9.34 -13.96 -1.96
N LEU A 4 -8.93 -12.70 -1.83
CA LEU A 4 -7.90 -12.27 -0.90
C LEU A 4 -8.57 -11.69 0.34
N VAL A 5 -8.10 -12.09 1.52
CA VAL A 5 -8.58 -11.49 2.78
C VAL A 5 -7.54 -10.50 3.26
N ALA A 6 -7.86 -9.22 3.21
CA ALA A 6 -6.99 -8.11 3.58
C ALA A 6 -7.82 -7.04 4.29
N LEU A 7 -7.27 -6.43 5.36
CA LEU A 7 -7.93 -5.36 6.12
C LEU A 7 -9.29 -5.77 6.71
N GLY A 8 -9.47 -7.06 7.01
CA GLY A 8 -10.75 -7.62 7.47
C GLY A 8 -11.84 -7.66 6.41
N ARG A 9 -11.49 -7.45 5.13
CA ARG A 9 -12.40 -7.50 3.97
C ARG A 9 -11.92 -8.52 2.95
N SER A 10 -12.84 -9.02 2.14
CA SER A 10 -12.55 -9.90 1.01
C SER A 10 -12.48 -9.10 -0.28
N TRP A 11 -11.39 -9.27 -1.02
CA TRP A 11 -11.08 -8.55 -2.25
C TRP A 11 -10.97 -9.54 -3.42
N HIS A 12 -11.38 -9.08 -4.60
CA HIS A 12 -11.01 -9.77 -5.83
C HIS A 12 -9.52 -9.51 -6.12
N PRO A 13 -8.74 -10.52 -6.53
CA PRO A 13 -7.30 -10.36 -6.84
C PRO A 13 -7.02 -9.28 -7.87
N GLU A 14 -7.96 -9.07 -8.78
CA GLU A 14 -7.94 -8.08 -9.86
C GLU A 14 -8.27 -6.65 -9.40
N GLU A 15 -8.98 -6.50 -8.28
CA GLU A 15 -9.32 -5.20 -7.68
C GLU A 15 -8.32 -4.78 -6.59
N PHE A 16 -7.48 -5.72 -6.11
CA PHE A 16 -6.53 -5.49 -5.03
C PHE A 16 -5.20 -4.93 -5.53
N ASN A 17 -5.27 -3.73 -6.11
CA ASN A 17 -4.14 -3.07 -6.78
C ASN A 17 -3.87 -1.71 -6.14
N CYS A 18 -2.61 -1.26 -6.17
CA CYS A 18 -2.23 0.06 -5.70
C CYS A 18 -3.04 1.13 -6.41
N HIS A 19 -3.69 2.02 -5.66
CA HIS A 19 -4.48 3.11 -6.22
C HIS A 19 -3.64 4.04 -7.11
N TYR A 20 -2.34 4.15 -6.84
CA TYR A 20 -1.44 5.05 -7.59
C TYR A 20 -0.77 4.37 -8.79
N CYS A 21 -0.05 3.27 -8.56
CA CYS A 21 0.73 2.61 -9.61
C CYS A 21 0.04 1.40 -10.24
N HIS A 22 -1.15 1.03 -9.76
CA HIS A 22 -1.94 -0.13 -10.22
C HIS A 22 -1.21 -1.48 -10.15
N THR A 23 -0.12 -1.57 -9.38
CA THR A 23 0.56 -2.84 -9.14
C THR A 23 -0.29 -3.74 -8.26
N SER A 24 -0.25 -5.05 -8.51
CA SER A 24 -1.00 -6.01 -7.70
C SER A 24 -0.42 -6.03 -6.27
N LEU A 25 -1.29 -5.86 -5.28
CA LEU A 25 -0.95 -5.90 -3.86
C LEU A 25 -1.13 -7.29 -3.26
N ALA A 26 -1.49 -8.29 -4.08
CA ALA A 26 -1.78 -9.65 -3.64
C ALA A 26 -0.55 -10.36 -3.04
N ASP A 27 0.65 -10.01 -3.51
CA ASP A 27 1.91 -10.67 -3.14
C ASP A 27 2.92 -9.72 -2.47
N VAL A 28 2.55 -8.45 -2.23
CA VAL A 28 3.44 -7.42 -1.69
C VAL A 28 2.82 -6.69 -0.51
N SER A 29 3.66 -6.02 0.29
CA SER A 29 3.20 -5.21 1.42
C SER A 29 2.40 -4.00 0.92
N PHE A 30 1.29 -3.73 1.60
CA PHE A 30 0.41 -2.61 1.29
C PHE A 30 -0.04 -1.89 2.57
N VAL A 31 -0.45 -0.64 2.39
CA VAL A 31 -1.00 0.20 3.46
C VAL A 31 -2.34 0.77 2.99
N GLU A 32 -3.34 0.74 3.86
CA GLU A 32 -4.62 1.42 3.64
C GLU A 32 -4.53 2.87 4.14
N GLU A 33 -4.84 3.82 3.27
CA GLU A 33 -4.86 5.24 3.59
C GLU A 33 -6.10 5.88 2.94
N GLN A 34 -6.94 6.55 3.74
CA GLN A 34 -8.17 7.22 3.26
C GLN A 34 -9.06 6.34 2.35
N ASN A 35 -9.31 5.09 2.74
CA ASN A 35 -10.07 4.09 1.98
C ASN A 35 -9.45 3.64 0.64
N ASN A 36 -8.21 4.00 0.36
CA ASN A 36 -7.46 3.51 -0.79
C ASN A 36 -6.28 2.65 -0.31
N VAL A 37 -5.87 1.68 -1.12
CA VAL A 37 -4.72 0.82 -0.83
C VAL A 37 -3.52 1.26 -1.67
N TYR A 38 -2.36 1.38 -1.03
CA TYR A 38 -1.12 1.79 -1.67
C TYR A 38 -0.04 0.75 -1.43
N CYS A 39 0.82 0.49 -2.41
CA CYS A 39 2.00 -0.35 -2.20
C CYS A 39 2.99 0.37 -1.28
N GLU A 40 3.87 -0.38 -0.62
CA GLU A 40 4.93 0.16 0.23
C GLU A 40 5.75 1.27 -0.44
N ASN A 41 6.04 1.15 -1.74
CA ASN A 41 6.78 2.16 -2.49
C ASN A 41 6.00 3.47 -2.64
N CYS A 42 4.74 3.41 -3.06
CA CYS A 42 3.92 4.61 -3.21
C CYS A 42 3.58 5.21 -1.84
N TYR A 43 3.32 4.36 -0.84
CA TYR A 43 3.13 4.81 0.53
C TYR A 43 4.36 5.56 1.04
N GLY A 44 5.53 4.94 0.84
CA GLY A 44 6.84 5.55 1.00
C GLY A 44 7.00 6.88 0.30
N GLU A 45 6.57 6.95 -0.95
CA GLU A 45 6.81 8.11 -1.77
C GLU A 45 5.96 9.31 -1.37
N PHE A 46 4.67 9.09 -1.13
CA PHE A 46 3.69 10.16 -0.92
C PHE A 46 3.33 10.42 0.54
N PHE A 47 3.48 9.41 1.41
CA PHE A 47 2.97 9.45 2.78
C PHE A 47 4.05 9.24 3.84
N ALA A 48 5.18 8.59 3.53
CA ALA A 48 6.17 8.32 4.58
C ALA A 48 6.73 9.60 5.18
N PRO A 49 6.72 9.71 6.53
CA PRO A 49 7.26 10.87 7.20
C PRO A 49 8.77 10.97 6.96
N THR A 50 9.21 12.17 6.64
CA THR A 50 10.64 12.46 6.54
C THR A 50 11.20 12.63 7.94
N CYS A 51 12.32 11.97 8.23
CA CYS A 51 13.04 12.16 9.48
C CYS A 51 13.53 13.62 9.57
N ALA A 52 13.08 14.35 10.59
CA ALA A 52 13.49 15.74 10.81
C ALA A 52 15.01 15.90 11.07
N ARG A 53 15.71 14.82 11.41
CA ARG A 53 17.16 14.84 11.66
C ARG A 53 18.00 14.61 10.40
N CYS A 54 17.67 13.60 9.58
CA CYS A 54 18.49 13.21 8.42
C CYS A 54 17.82 13.53 7.07
N ASN A 55 16.62 14.11 7.09
CA ASN A 55 15.84 14.48 5.92
C ASN A 55 15.60 13.30 4.94
N THR A 56 15.65 12.07 5.45
CA THR A 56 15.42 10.83 4.71
C THR A 56 14.05 10.26 5.05
N LYS A 57 13.41 9.56 4.12
CA LYS A 57 12.11 8.93 4.35
C LYS A 57 12.25 7.79 5.36
N ILE A 58 11.44 7.80 6.41
CA ILE A 58 11.39 6.72 7.40
C ILE A 58 10.48 5.64 6.82
N MET A 59 11.09 4.70 6.10
CA MET A 59 10.43 3.46 5.68
C MET A 59 10.97 2.36 6.58
N GLY A 60 10.10 1.80 7.42
CA GLY A 60 10.43 0.81 8.44
C GLY A 60 10.41 -0.61 7.93
#